data_AF-A0A937VP85-F1
#
_entry.id   AF-A0A937VP85-F1
#
_cell.length_a   1.000
_cell.length_b   1.000
_cell.length_c   1.000
_cell.angle_alpha   90.00
_cell.angle_beta   90.00
_cell.angle_gamma   90.00
#
_symmetry.space_group_name_H-M   'P 1'
#
loop_
_entity.id
_entity.type
_entity.pdbx_description
1 polymer ?
#
loop_
_entity_poly.entity_id
_entity_poly.type
_entity_poly.pdbx_seq_one_letter_code
_entity_poly.pdbx_strand_id
1 'polypeptide(L)'
;MVRYVIVSIGSGILFGVLDGLINANPLAQKLYAVYTPIARVSVNIFAGIAIDLVYGFIMAAVFLVLYKSLPGKTGLAKGISFAFLAWFFRVVMSVSSSWMMFNLPAVTLLYTLVAGLVEMLILGVLYGLTLKTGALRQSVICE
;
A
#
# COMPACT_ATOMS: atom_id res chain seq x y z
N MET A 1 3.99 -21.38 2.72
CA MET A 1 4.24 -20.97 1.33
C MET A 1 2.96 -20.69 0.55
N VAL A 2 2.05 -21.65 0.34
CA VAL A 2 0.80 -21.44 -0.43
C VAL A 2 -0.01 -20.22 0.03
N ARG A 3 -0.21 -20.07 1.34
CA ARG A 3 -0.91 -18.91 1.90
C ARG A 3 -0.23 -17.56 1.63
N TYR A 4 1.11 -17.51 1.69
CA TYR A 4 1.86 -16.31 1.37
C TYR A 4 1.64 -15.91 -0.08
N VAL A 5 1.68 -16.88 -1.00
CA VAL A 5 1.43 -16.65 -2.43
C VAL A 5 -0.01 -16.15 -2.66
N ILE A 6 -1.01 -16.81 -2.08
CA ILE A 6 -2.42 -16.39 -2.22
C ILE A 6 -2.64 -14.98 -1.68
N VAL A 7 -2.11 -14.68 -0.49
CA VAL A 7 -2.25 -13.35 0.13
C VAL A 7 -1.51 -12.29 -0.68
N SER A 8 -0.33 -12.60 -1.24
CA SER A 8 0.45 -11.66 -2.07
C SER A 8 -0.22 -11.35 -3.40
N ILE A 9 -0.81 -12.36 -4.05
CA ILE A 9 -1.60 -12.16 -5.28
C ILE A 9 -2.86 -11.36 -4.95
N GLY A 10 -3.58 -11.74 -3.90
CA GLY A 10 -4.79 -11.05 -3.47
C GLY A 10 -4.53 -9.59 -3.09
N SER A 11 -3.43 -9.30 -2.40
CA SER A 11 -3.05 -7.93 -2.06
C SER A 11 -2.59 -7.14 -3.27
N GLY A 12 -1.88 -7.75 -4.22
CA GLY A 12 -1.49 -7.10 -5.47
C GLY A 12 -2.70 -6.73 -6.34
N ILE A 13 -3.68 -7.62 -6.47
CA ILE A 13 -4.95 -7.32 -7.14
C ILE A 13 -5.67 -6.18 -6.40
N LEU A 14 -5.70 -6.24 -5.06
CA LEU A 14 -6.33 -5.19 -4.26
C LEU A 14 -5.62 -3.84 -4.42
N PHE A 15 -4.29 -3.82 -4.50
CA PHE A 15 -3.50 -2.63 -4.82
C PHE A 15 -3.95 -2.02 -6.14
N GLY A 16 -3.98 -2.81 -7.23
CA GLY A 16 -4.36 -2.28 -8.54
C GLY A 16 -5.82 -1.82 -8.63
N VAL A 17 -6.73 -2.49 -7.93
CA VAL A 17 -8.13 -2.04 -7.82
C VAL A 17 -8.22 -0.72 -7.06
N LEU A 18 -7.54 -0.60 -5.92
CA LEU A 18 -7.54 0.63 -5.13
C LEU A 18 -6.88 1.78 -5.88
N ASP A 19 -5.75 1.54 -6.54
CA ASP A 19 -5.05 2.54 -7.36
C ASP A 19 -5.95 3.02 -8.50
N GLY A 20 -6.60 2.09 -9.20
CA GLY A 20 -7.58 2.41 -10.23
C GLY A 20 -8.74 3.24 -9.70
N LEU A 21 -9.34 2.85 -8.57
CA LEU A 21 -10.49 3.56 -7.99
C LEU A 21 -10.13 4.97 -7.49
N ILE A 22 -8.96 5.13 -6.88
CA ILE A 22 -8.47 6.41 -6.37
C ILE A 22 -8.14 7.33 -7.54
N ASN A 23 -7.38 6.84 -8.53
CA ASN A 23 -6.85 7.69 -9.61
C ASN A 23 -7.83 7.92 -10.77
N ALA A 24 -8.76 6.99 -11.03
CA ALA A 24 -9.75 7.15 -12.11
C ALA A 24 -10.96 8.01 -11.73
N ASN A 25 -11.09 8.43 -10.47
CA ASN A 25 -12.20 9.27 -10.02
C ASN A 25 -12.10 10.68 -10.67
N PRO A 26 -13.22 11.26 -11.17
CA PRO A 26 -13.25 12.62 -11.72
C PRO A 26 -12.63 13.70 -10.81
N LEU A 27 -12.72 13.55 -9.49
CA LEU A 27 -12.08 14.48 -8.55
C LEU A 27 -10.55 14.35 -8.59
N ALA A 28 -10.02 13.13 -8.61
CA ALA A 28 -8.60 12.87 -8.69
C ALA A 28 -8.02 13.37 -10.01
N GLN A 29 -8.69 13.13 -11.14
CA GLN A 29 -8.27 13.62 -12.45
C GLN A 29 -8.15 15.15 -12.50
N LYS A 30 -9.09 15.87 -11.88
CA LYS A 30 -9.02 17.33 -11.77
C LYS A 30 -7.84 17.79 -10.90
N LEU A 31 -7.61 17.13 -9.76
CA LEU A 31 -6.51 17.47 -8.85
C LEU A 31 -5.14 17.12 -9.44
N TYR A 32 -5.06 16.08 -10.25
CA TYR A 32 -3.82 15.61 -10.89
C TYR A 32 -3.57 16.23 -12.27
N ALA A 33 -4.48 17.04 -12.80
CA ALA A 33 -4.27 17.82 -14.03
C ALA A 33 -3.03 18.73 -13.94
N VAL A 34 -2.59 19.09 -12.74
CA VAL A 34 -1.34 19.86 -12.55
C VAL A 34 -0.09 19.10 -13.03
N TYR A 35 -0.16 17.76 -13.10
CA TYR A 35 0.93 16.91 -13.58
C TYR A 35 0.91 16.69 -15.09
N THR A 36 -0.09 17.19 -15.83
CA THR A 36 -0.19 17.01 -17.29
C THR A 36 1.11 17.33 -18.06
N PRO A 37 1.91 18.37 -17.70
CA PRO A 37 3.14 18.66 -18.43
C PRO A 37 4.22 17.57 -18.33
N ILE A 38 4.20 16.78 -17.26
CA ILE A 38 5.19 15.71 -17.00
C ILE A 38 4.58 14.31 -17.13
N ALA A 39 3.26 14.21 -17.31
CA ALA A 39 2.55 12.95 -17.45
C ALA A 39 2.88 12.28 -18.79
N ARG A 40 3.01 10.95 -18.78
CA ARG A 40 3.15 10.19 -20.03
C ARG A 40 1.87 10.26 -20.84
N VAL A 41 2.01 10.38 -22.16
CA VAL A 41 0.89 10.47 -23.12
C VAL A 41 0.05 9.19 -23.16
N SER A 42 0.67 8.04 -22.89
CA SER A 42 0.00 6.73 -22.88
C SER A 42 0.30 5.97 -21.59
N VAL A 43 -0.75 5.43 -20.97
CA VAL A 43 -0.65 4.55 -19.80
C VAL A 43 -0.54 3.11 -20.27
N ASN A 44 0.50 2.40 -19.84
CA ASN A 44 0.61 0.95 -20.06
C ASN A 44 -0.07 0.21 -18.90
N ILE A 45 -1.32 -0.21 -19.12
CA ILE A 45 -2.16 -0.87 -18.12
C ILE A 45 -1.51 -2.18 -17.64
N PHE A 46 -0.93 -2.98 -18.55
CA PHE A 46 -0.28 -4.23 -18.19
C PHE A 46 0.94 -4.02 -17.29
N ALA A 47 1.72 -2.96 -17.54
CA ALA A 47 2.83 -2.59 -16.67
C ALA A 47 2.36 -2.19 -15.27
N GLY A 48 1.26 -1.42 -15.17
CA GLY A 48 0.65 -1.06 -13.89
C GLY A 48 0.25 -2.29 -13.07
N ILE A 49 -0.53 -3.20 -13.67
CA ILE A 49 -0.96 -4.45 -13.03
C ILE A 49 0.24 -5.30 -12.58
N ALA A 50 1.28 -5.40 -13.40
CA ALA A 50 2.49 -6.16 -13.04
C ALA A 50 3.21 -5.54 -11.84
N ILE A 51 3.30 -4.20 -11.78
CA ILE A 51 3.88 -3.48 -10.65
C ILE A 51 3.06 -3.72 -9.38
N ASP A 52 1.73 -3.62 -9.45
CA ASP A 52 0.86 -3.83 -8.29
C ASP A 52 0.98 -5.24 -7.72
N LEU A 53 1.06 -6.25 -8.60
CA LEU A 53 1.32 -7.64 -8.20
C LEU A 53 2.66 -7.77 -7.49
N VAL A 54 3.74 -7.22 -8.06
CA VAL A 54 5.07 -7.26 -7.43
C VAL A 54 5.05 -6.56 -6.07
N TYR A 55 4.39 -5.40 -5.96
CA TYR A 55 4.21 -4.71 -4.69
C TYR A 55 3.43 -5.54 -3.67
N GLY A 56 2.41 -6.28 -4.10
CA GLY A 56 1.68 -7.22 -3.24
C GLY A 56 2.60 -8.26 -2.58
N PHE A 57 3.52 -8.85 -3.35
CA PHE A 57 4.52 -9.80 -2.84
C PHE A 57 5.54 -9.14 -1.91
N ILE A 58 6.08 -7.98 -2.31
CA ILE A 58 7.07 -7.24 -1.51
C ILE A 58 6.46 -6.84 -0.17
N MET A 59 5.27 -6.24 -0.18
CA MET A 59 4.61 -5.76 1.05
C MET A 59 4.25 -6.90 1.98
N ALA A 60 3.78 -8.03 1.47
CA ALA A 60 3.54 -9.23 2.28
C ALA A 60 4.84 -9.78 2.88
N ALA A 61 5.96 -9.77 2.14
CA ALA A 61 7.26 -10.20 2.65
C ALA A 61 7.76 -9.27 3.76
N VAL A 62 7.72 -7.96 3.53
CA VAL A 62 8.13 -6.95 4.52
C VAL A 62 7.28 -7.07 5.79
N PHE A 63 5.96 -7.27 5.67
CA PHE A 63 5.10 -7.50 6.83
C PHE A 63 5.53 -8.71 7.66
N LEU A 64 5.88 -9.83 7.01
CA LEU A 64 6.35 -11.03 7.70
C LEU A 64 7.70 -10.82 8.40
N VAL A 65 8.63 -10.11 7.75
CA VAL A 65 9.92 -9.76 8.34
C VAL A 65 9.74 -8.87 9.57
N LEU A 66 8.88 -7.85 9.47
CA LEU A 66 8.60 -6.91 10.55
C LEU A 66 7.63 -7.46 11.60
N TYR A 67 6.98 -8.60 11.36
CA TYR A 67 5.90 -9.12 12.21
C TYR A 67 6.31 -9.27 13.68
N LYS A 68 7.55 -9.70 13.95
CA LYS A 68 8.05 -9.85 15.33
C LYS A 68 8.27 -8.51 16.03
N SER A 69 8.68 -7.49 15.27
CA SER A 69 9.01 -6.15 15.77
C SER A 69 7.81 -5.21 15.84
N LEU A 70 6.70 -5.55 15.17
CA LEU A 70 5.51 -4.71 15.15
C LEU A 70 4.79 -4.72 16.51
N PRO A 71 4.46 -3.54 17.06
CA PRO A 71 3.72 -3.42 18.30
C PRO A 71 2.30 -3.97 18.14
N GLY A 72 1.81 -4.69 19.16
CA GLY A 72 0.45 -5.22 19.19
C GLY A 72 0.38 -6.69 19.58
N LYS A 73 -0.54 -7.02 20.48
CA LYS A 73 -0.80 -8.41 20.92
C LYS A 73 -1.64 -9.21 19.91
N THR A 74 -2.37 -8.53 19.03
CA THR A 74 -3.24 -9.13 18.02
C THR A 74 -2.70 -8.89 16.61
N GLY A 75 -2.95 -9.81 15.68
CA GLY A 75 -2.52 -9.65 14.28
C GLY A 75 -3.14 -8.44 13.59
N LEU A 76 -4.36 -8.05 13.97
CA LEU A 76 -5.01 -6.82 13.49
C LEU A 76 -4.26 -5.57 13.98
N ALA A 77 -3.90 -5.50 15.26
CA ALA A 77 -3.10 -4.39 15.79
C ALA A 77 -1.75 -4.27 15.06
N LYS A 78 -1.06 -5.40 14.83
CA LYS A 78 0.18 -5.42 14.03
C LYS A 78 -0.03 -4.98 12.59
N GLY A 79 -1.14 -5.37 11.98
CA GLY A 79 -1.57 -4.94 10.65
C GLY A 79 -1.76 -3.43 10.54
N ILE A 80 -2.44 -2.83 11.54
CA ILE A 80 -2.62 -1.37 11.62
C ILE A 80 -1.27 -0.68 11.84
N SER A 81 -0.44 -1.17 12.75
CA SER A 81 0.89 -0.59 12.98
C SER A 81 1.77 -0.64 11.74
N PHE A 82 1.70 -1.74 10.98
CA PHE A 82 2.37 -1.84 9.69
C PHE A 82 1.80 -0.86 8.66
N ALA A 83 0.47 -0.75 8.56
CA ALA A 83 -0.17 0.22 7.67
C ALA A 83 0.31 1.64 7.92
N PHE A 84 0.32 2.07 9.19
CA PHE A 84 0.81 3.40 9.56
C PHE A 84 2.29 3.60 9.23
N LEU A 85 3.13 2.61 9.49
CA LEU A 85 4.55 2.67 9.17
C LEU A 85 4.78 2.76 7.66
N ALA A 86 4.15 1.87 6.89
CA ALA A 86 4.23 1.84 5.43
C ALA A 86 3.67 3.12 4.80
N TRP A 87 2.54 3.62 5.32
CA TRP A 87 1.95 4.88 4.91
C TRP A 87 2.87 6.06 5.17
N PHE A 88 3.48 6.14 6.36
CA PHE A 88 4.41 7.20 6.69
C PHE A 88 5.63 7.20 5.75
N PHE A 89 6.31 6.06 5.62
CA PHE A 89 7.51 5.99 4.80
C PHE A 89 7.23 6.08 3.30
N ARG A 90 6.08 5.59 2.80
CA ARG A 90 5.76 5.64 1.37
C ARG A 90 5.11 6.96 1.00
N VAL A 91 4.01 7.32 1.68
CA VAL A 91 3.10 8.39 1.25
C VAL A 91 3.53 9.73 1.81
N VAL A 92 3.79 9.83 3.12
CA VAL A 92 4.19 11.12 3.73
C VAL A 92 5.51 11.59 3.14
N MET A 93 6.50 10.72 3.04
CA MET A 93 7.80 11.05 2.42
C MET A 93 7.63 11.50 0.96
N SER A 94 6.81 10.80 0.17
CA SER A 94 6.55 11.18 -1.23
C SER A 94 5.85 12.54 -1.32
N VAL A 95 4.82 12.78 -0.51
CA VAL A 95 4.05 14.03 -0.49
C VAL A 95 4.94 15.20 -0.05
N SER A 96 5.76 15.02 0.99
CA SER A 96 6.71 16.03 1.45
C SER A 96 7.78 16.36 0.39
N SER A 97 8.29 15.33 -0.32
CA SER A 97 9.23 15.55 -1.41
C SER A 97 8.58 16.31 -2.57
N SER A 98 7.36 15.94 -2.96
CA SER A 98 6.60 16.64 -4.00
C SER A 98 6.26 18.08 -3.60
N TRP A 99 5.96 18.34 -2.33
CA TRP A 99 5.71 19.69 -1.81
C TRP A 99 6.94 20.60 -1.90
N MET A 100 8.14 20.04 -1.69
CA MET A 100 9.39 20.80 -1.82
C MET A 100 9.81 20.99 -3.28
N MET A 101 9.55 19.99 -4.14
CA MET A 101 10.04 19.96 -5.53
C MET A 101 9.11 20.65 -6.53
N PHE A 102 7.80 20.70 -6.26
CA PHE A 102 6.80 21.17 -7.21
C PHE A 102 5.80 22.14 -6.56
N ASN A 103 5.35 23.13 -7.34
CA ASN A 103 4.25 24.02 -6.96
C ASN A 103 2.91 23.31 -7.13
N LEU A 104 2.61 22.39 -6.21
CA LEU A 104 1.38 21.61 -6.21
C LEU A 104 0.32 22.29 -5.32
N PRO A 105 -0.96 22.27 -5.74
CA PRO A 105 -2.05 22.70 -4.88
C PRO A 105 -2.05 21.86 -3.60
N ALA A 106 -2.17 22.52 -2.44
CA ALA A 106 -2.23 21.83 -1.14
C ALA A 106 -3.35 20.78 -1.08
N VAL A 107 -4.44 21.01 -1.82
CA VAL A 107 -5.57 20.07 -1.93
C VAL A 107 -5.16 18.76 -2.61
N THR A 108 -4.30 18.79 -3.64
CA THR A 108 -3.80 17.59 -4.33
C THR A 108 -2.87 16.78 -3.41
N LEU A 109 -2.04 17.46 -2.61
CA LEU A 109 -1.17 16.83 -1.62
C LEU A 109 -1.99 16.16 -0.51
N LEU A 110 -3.00 16.87 0.02
CA LEU A 110 -3.89 16.34 1.06
C LEU A 110 -4.69 15.15 0.56
N TYR A 111 -5.21 15.21 -0.68
CA TYR A 111 -5.90 14.09 -1.30
C TYR A 111 -5.01 12.85 -1.38
N THR A 112 -3.77 13.00 -1.88
CA THR A 112 -2.81 11.91 -2.01
C THR A 112 -2.44 11.31 -0.64
N LEU A 113 -2.30 12.16 0.37
CA LEU A 113 -1.98 11.75 1.74
C LEU A 113 -3.11 10.92 2.37
N VAL A 114 -4.36 11.35 2.20
CA VAL A 114 -5.55 10.65 2.72
C VAL A 114 -5.83 9.37 1.92
N ALA A 115 -5.77 9.44 0.59
CA ALA A 115 -6.01 8.28 -0.27
C ALA A 115 -4.99 7.16 0.02
N GLY A 116 -3.71 7.52 0.13
CA GLY A 116 -2.66 6.58 0.51
C GLY A 116 -2.82 6.02 1.93
N LEU A 117 -3.42 6.78 2.86
CA LEU A 117 -3.73 6.27 4.21
C LEU A 117 -4.79 5.18 4.16
N VAL A 118 -5.87 5.44 3.41
CA VAL A 118 -6.98 4.48 3.24
C VAL A 118 -6.48 3.20 2.60
N GLU A 119 -5.69 3.30 1.52
CA GLU A 119 -5.11 2.15 0.83
C GLU A 119 -4.25 1.30 1.77
N MET A 120 -3.33 1.94 2.50
CA MET A 120 -2.44 1.23 3.42
C MET A 120 -3.18 0.60 4.60
N LEU A 121 -4.23 1.24 5.13
CA LEU A 121 -5.05 0.68 6.20
C LEU A 121 -5.79 -0.58 5.73
N ILE A 122 -6.41 -0.54 4.54
CA ILE A 122 -7.11 -1.69 3.97
C ILE A 122 -6.15 -2.87 3.82
N LEU A 123 -4.95 -2.63 3.28
CA LEU A 123 -3.94 -3.66 3.08
C LEU A 123 -3.34 -4.17 4.39
N GLY A 124 -3.04 -3.29 5.33
CA GLY A 124 -2.51 -3.68 6.64
C GLY A 124 -3.51 -4.50 7.43
N VAL A 125 -4.80 -4.18 7.37
CA VAL A 125 -5.87 -5.02 7.94
C VAL A 125 -5.94 -6.37 7.24
N LEU A 126 -5.87 -6.40 5.90
CA LEU A 126 -5.81 -7.65 5.14
C LEU A 126 -4.64 -8.52 5.60
N TYR A 127 -3.42 -7.98 5.68
CA TYR A 127 -2.25 -8.72 6.14
C TYR A 127 -2.37 -9.16 7.60
N GLY A 128 -2.85 -8.28 8.49
CA GLY A 128 -3.04 -8.57 9.91
C GLY A 128 -4.05 -9.69 10.18
N LEU A 129 -5.10 -9.80 9.36
CA LEU A 129 -6.10 -10.87 9.47
C LEU A 129 -5.68 -12.15 8.76
N THR A 130 -5.06 -12.01 7.58
CA THR A 130 -4.78 -13.14 6.69
C THR A 130 -3.39 -13.73 6.84
N LEU A 131 -2.41 -13.10 7.49
CA LEU A 131 -1.08 -13.69 7.73
C LEU A 131 -0.91 -14.18 9.18
N LYS A 132 -1.73 -13.70 10.12
CA LYS A 132 -1.72 -14.11 11.55
C LYS A 132 -1.89 -15.60 11.75
N THR A 133 -2.80 -16.25 11.02
CA THR A 133 -3.12 -17.68 11.27
C THR A 133 -2.03 -18.63 10.74
N GLY A 134 -0.92 -18.10 10.19
CA GLY A 134 0.22 -18.91 9.71
C GLY A 134 1.48 -18.78 10.57
N ALA A 135 1.78 -17.57 11.07
CA ALA A 135 3.01 -17.30 11.84
C ALA A 135 3.05 -18.02 13.20
N LEU A 136 1.90 -18.19 13.87
CA LEU A 136 1.80 -19.00 15.10
C LEU A 136 2.02 -20.50 14.86
N ARG A 137 1.83 -21.00 13.64
CA ARG A 137 2.10 -22.42 13.33
C ARG A 137 3.60 -22.71 13.19
N GLN A 138 4.42 -21.68 12.97
CA GLN A 138 5.85 -21.85 12.74
C GLN A 138 6.68 -21.67 14.02
N SER A 139 6.16 -20.94 15.02
CA SER A 139 6.78 -20.88 16.35
C SER A 139 6.48 -22.11 17.20
N VAL A 140 5.34 -22.78 17.01
CA VAL A 140 4.96 -23.99 17.77
C VAL A 140 5.64 -25.28 17.26
N ILE A 141 6.29 -25.25 16.09
CA ILE A 141 7.04 -26.40 15.54
C ILE A 141 8.54 -26.31 15.88
N CYS A 142 8.98 -25.22 16.53
CA CYS A 142 10.38 -24.99 16.92
C CYS A 142 10.59 -24.86 18.43
N GLU A 143 9.63 -25.28 19.25
CA GLU A 143 9.81 -25.51 20.69
C GLU A 143 9.55 -26.97 21.04
#